data_AF-A0A7K0U802-F1
#
_entry.id   AF-A0A7K0U802-F1
#
_cell.length_a   1.000
_cell.length_b   1.000
_cell.length_c   1.000
_cell.angle_alpha   90.00
_cell.angle_beta   90.00
_cell.angle_gamma   90.00
#
_symmetry.space_group_name_H-M   'P 1'
#
loop_
_entity.id
_entity.type
_entity.pdbx_description
1 polymer ?
#
loop_
_entity_poly.entity_id
_entity_poly.type
_entity_poly.pdbx_seq_one_letter_code
_entity_poly.pdbx_strand_id
1 'polypeptide(L)' 'MSKFRALRLHQLGEPEEVLSLESLDPLLLGEGGVAIDVMAGALNFSDVLM' A
#
# COMPACT_ATOMS: atom_id res chain seq x y z
N MET A 1 -12.50 10.27 -8.53
CA MET A 1 -12.19 9.38 -7.38
C MET A 1 -11.14 10.08 -6.53
N SER A 2 -11.30 10.14 -5.22
CA SER A 2 -10.33 10.79 -4.32
C SER A 2 -9.05 9.96 -4.21
N LYS A 3 -7.92 10.63 -3.97
CA LYS A 3 -6.66 9.96 -3.64
C LYS A 3 -6.82 9.04 -2.42
N PHE A 4 -6.04 7.97 -2.33
CA PHE A 4 -5.98 7.09 -1.17
C PHE A 4 -4.59 7.12 -0.52
N ARG A 5 -4.48 6.64 0.72
CA ARG A 5 -3.19 6.55 1.42
C ARG A 5 -2.70 5.11 1.46
N ALA A 6 -1.41 4.91 1.27
CA ALA A 6 -0.77 3.60 1.36
C ALA A 6 0.63 3.71 1.95
N LEU A 7 1.05 2.66 2.67
CA LEU A 7 2.46 2.47 3.01
C LEU A 7 3.18 1.93 1.77
N ARG A 8 4.29 2.57 1.40
CA ARG A 8 5.09 2.22 0.21
C ARG A 8 6.55 1.99 0.57
N LEU A 9 7.16 1.17 -0.26
CA LEU A 9 8.58 0.85 -0.28
C LEU A 9 9.12 1.20 -1.67
N HIS A 10 10.26 1.90 -1.73
CA HIS A 10 10.95 2.22 -3.00
C HIS A 10 12.37 1.67 -3.07
N GLN A 11 12.94 1.27 -1.93
CA GLN A 11 14.26 0.68 -1.78
C GLN A 11 14.27 -0.30 -0.60
N LEU A 12 15.22 -1.25 -0.60
CA LEU A 12 15.39 -2.20 0.49
C LEU A 12 16.11 -1.54 1.69
N GLY A 13 15.80 -1.98 2.91
CA GLY A 13 16.42 -1.49 4.15
C GLY A 13 15.59 -1.85 5.39
N GLU A 14 15.98 -1.28 6.54
CA GLU A 14 15.22 -1.45 7.78
C GLU A 14 13.84 -0.76 7.66
N PRO A 15 12.73 -1.40 8.05
CA PRO A 15 11.37 -0.89 7.81
C PRO A 15 11.14 0.56 8.24
N GLU A 16 11.72 0.99 9.37
CA GLU A 16 11.62 2.36 9.88
C GLU A 16 12.30 3.41 8.98
N GLU A 17 13.25 3.01 8.14
CA GLU A 17 14.00 3.90 7.25
C GLU A 17 13.37 4.00 5.86
N VAL A 18 12.65 2.95 5.42
CA VAL A 18 12.23 2.78 4.03
C VAL A 18 10.71 2.83 3.81
N LEU A 19 9.90 2.67 4.86
CA LEU A 19 8.44 2.75 4.75
C LEU A 19 7.96 4.21 4.78
N SER A 20 7.27 4.62 3.72
CA SER A 20 6.64 5.94 3.61
C SER A 20 5.11 5.84 3.52
N LEU A 21 4.39 6.68 4.25
CA LEU A 21 2.95 6.84 4.06
C LEU A 21 2.70 7.90 2.98
N GLU A 22 2.17 7.47 1.84
CA GLU A 22 1.99 8.32 0.66
C GLU A 22 0.53 8.47 0.24
N SER A 23 0.21 9.58 -0.42
CA SER A 23 -1.09 9.80 -1.06
C SER A 23 -1.00 9.52 -2.56
N LEU A 24 -1.80 8.56 -3.02
CA LEU A 24 -1.74 8.01 -4.38
C LEU A 24 -3.02 8.32 -5.16
N ASP A 25 -2.86 8.40 -6.48
CA ASP A 25 -4.01 8.50 -7.38
C ASP A 25 -4.81 7.19 -7.41
N PRO A 26 -6.12 7.26 -7.69
CA PRO A 26 -6.99 6.09 -7.75
C PRO A 26 -6.49 5.00 -8.70
N LEU A 27 -6.69 3.73 -8.31
CA LEU A 27 -6.34 2.57 -9.13
C LEU A 27 -7.22 2.51 -10.39
N LEU A 28 -6.61 2.18 -11.53
CA LEU A 28 -7.33 1.77 -12.73
C LEU A 28 -7.74 0.31 -12.59
N LEU A 29 -9.04 0.06 -12.40
CA LEU A 29 -9.58 -1.30 -12.31
C LEU A 29 -9.80 -1.87 -13.72
N GLY A 30 -9.24 -3.05 -13.98
CA GLY A 30 -9.55 -3.84 -15.18
C GLY A 30 -10.91 -4.55 -15.06
N GLU A 31 -11.27 -5.31 -16.09
CA GLU A 31 -12.50 -6.13 -16.08
C GLU A 31 -12.50 -7.11 -14.90
N GLY A 32 -13.59 -7.13 -14.14
CA GLY A 32 -13.73 -7.93 -12.91
C GLY A 32 -13.00 -7.38 -11.68
N GLY A 33 -12.30 -6.24 -11.78
CA GLY A 33 -11.63 -5.60 -10.65
C GLY A 33 -12.60 -4.91 -9.69
N VAL A 34 -12.31 -4.96 -8.40
CA VAL A 34 -13.11 -4.33 -7.34
C VAL A 34 -12.21 -3.45 -6.47
N ALA A 35 -12.63 -2.22 -6.21
CA ALA A 35 -12.02 -1.36 -5.20
C ALA A 35 -12.71 -1.60 -3.85
N ILE A 36 -11.91 -1.79 -2.81
CA ILE A 36 -12.38 -2.03 -1.44
C ILE A 36 -11.86 -0.89 -0.56
N ASP A 37 -12.74 -0.30 0.24
CA ASP A 37 -12.35 0.62 1.29
C ASP A 37 -11.85 -0.18 2.51
N VAL A 38 -10.54 -0.17 2.72
CA VAL A 38 -9.89 -1.03 3.73
C VAL A 38 -9.99 -0.37 5.10
N MET A 39 -10.75 -1.00 5.99
CA MET A 39 -10.91 -0.52 7.37
C MET A 39 -9.70 -0.81 8.26
N ALA A 40 -9.04 -1.96 8.04
CA ALA A 40 -7.84 -2.38 8.77
C ALA A 40 -7.04 -3.40 7.95
N GLY A 41 -5.71 -3.39 8.12
CA GLY A 41 -4.78 -4.38 7.55
C GLY A 41 -3.83 -4.90 8.64
N ALA A 42 -3.48 -6.18 8.58
CA ALA A 42 -2.52 -6.79 9.49
C ALA A 42 -1.11 -6.70 8.92
N LEU A 43 -0.11 -6.62 9.81
CA LEU A 43 1.29 -6.80 9.47
C LEU A 43 1.66 -8.28 9.62
N ASN A 44 2.33 -8.82 8.62
CA ASN A 44 2.76 -10.21 8.55
C ASN A 44 4.27 -10.28 8.35
N PHE A 45 4.84 -11.46 8.61
CA PHE A 45 6.26 -11.69 8.39
C PHE A 45 6.67 -11.47 6.92
N SER A 46 5.79 -11.82 5.97
CA SER A 46 6.02 -11.57 4.54
C SER A 46 6.20 -10.09 4.19
N ASP A 47 5.57 -9.18 4.94
CA ASP A 47 5.62 -7.75 4.68
C ASP A 47 7.00 -7.15 5.04
N VAL A 48 7.76 -7.84 5.90
CA VAL A 48 9.12 -7.47 6.31
C VAL A 48 10.18 -8.05 5.36
N LEU A 49 9.84 -9.10 4.59
CA LEU A 49 10.75 -9.74 3.65
C LEU A 49 10.85 -9.01 2.29
N MET A 50 10.08 -7.94 2.10
CA MET A 50 9.96 -7.21 0.84
C MET A 50 11.07 -6.19 0.59
#